data_AF-A0A429A0U4-F1
#
_entry.id   AF-A0A429A0U4-F1
#
_cell.length_a   1.000
_cell.length_b   1.000
_cell.length_c   1.000
_cell.angle_alpha   90.00
_cell.angle_beta   90.00
_cell.angle_gamma   90.00
#
_symmetry.space_group_name_H-M   'P 1'
#
loop_
_entity.id
_entity.type
_entity.pdbx_description
1 polymer ?
#
loop_
_entity_poly.entity_id
_entity_poly.type
_entity_poly.pdbx_seq_one_letter_code
_entity_poly.pdbx_strand_id
1 'polypeptide(L)'
;MSDRPYTYVTVSLEPESTPHVCVSFHTPTLKVRAGLLLSRPRPYLELYSHEANVHISTTGAGPVTDADLNTAREIFNAAARYLAECEQLHTEQADKDATDPAT
;
A
#
# COMPACT_ATOMS: atom_id res chain seq x y z
N MET A 1 -21.49 -2.83 -6.63
CA MET A 1 -20.20 -2.10 -6.66
C MET A 1 -19.27 -2.92 -7.54
N SER A 2 -18.40 -2.30 -8.34
CA SER A 2 -17.57 -3.03 -9.31
C SER A 2 -16.66 -4.02 -8.57
N ASP A 3 -16.82 -5.33 -8.80
CA ASP A 3 -15.98 -6.40 -8.22
C ASP A 3 -14.56 -6.44 -8.82
N ARG A 4 -14.22 -5.45 -9.64
CA ARG A 4 -12.93 -5.39 -10.32
C ARG A 4 -11.98 -4.47 -9.58
N PRO A 5 -10.70 -4.87 -9.43
CA PRO A 5 -9.68 -3.99 -8.89
C PRO A 5 -9.64 -2.67 -9.65
N TYR A 6 -9.46 -1.57 -8.92
CA TYR A 6 -9.29 -0.25 -9.52
C TYR A 6 -8.24 0.54 -8.75
N THR A 7 -7.55 1.41 -9.46
CA THR A 7 -6.63 2.38 -8.86
C THR A 7 -7.28 3.74 -9.00
N TYR A 8 -7.30 4.52 -7.93
CA TYR A 8 -7.67 5.93 -8.03
C TYR A 8 -6.55 6.80 -7.46
N VAL A 9 -6.38 7.95 -8.10
CA VAL A 9 -5.41 8.97 -7.70
C VAL A 9 -6.19 10.20 -7.28
N THR A 10 -5.88 10.72 -6.10
CA THR A 10 -6.41 11.99 -5.62
C THR A 10 -5.27 13.00 -5.58
N VAL A 11 -5.49 14.16 -6.20
CA VAL A 11 -4.59 15.31 -6.12
C VAL A 11 -5.26 16.39 -5.31
N SER A 12 -4.62 16.83 -4.24
CA SER A 12 -5.05 17.97 -3.43
C SER A 12 -4.17 19.17 -3.76
N LEU A 13 -4.82 20.28 -4.11
CA LEU A 13 -4.20 21.55 -4.47
C LEU A 13 -4.65 22.61 -3.46
N GLU A 14 -3.72 23.12 -2.68
CA GLU A 14 -3.94 24.32 -1.87
C GLU A 14 -3.22 25.51 -2.55
N PRO A 15 -3.80 26.73 -2.54
CA PRO A 15 -3.14 27.91 -3.09
C PRO A 15 -1.74 28.08 -2.51
N GLU A 16 -0.76 28.34 -3.37
CA GLU A 16 0.65 28.58 -2.98
C GLU A 16 1.39 27.38 -2.33
N SER A 17 0.78 26.19 -2.33
CA SER A 17 1.37 24.96 -1.79
C SER A 17 1.80 23.97 -2.88
N THR A 18 2.71 23.06 -2.54
CA THR A 18 3.08 21.94 -3.42
C THR A 18 1.88 20.99 -3.58
N PRO A 19 1.51 20.56 -4.81
CA PRO A 19 0.44 19.59 -5.01
C PRO A 19 0.70 18.27 -4.27
N HIS A 20 -0.31 17.73 -3.61
CA HIS A 20 -0.21 16.48 -2.88
C HIS A 20 -0.95 15.38 -3.62
N VAL A 21 -0.24 14.28 -3.90
CA VAL A 21 -0.78 13.12 -4.60
C VAL A 21 -0.99 11.98 -3.59
N CYS A 22 -2.19 11.43 -3.56
CA CYS A 22 -2.54 10.21 -2.85
C CYS A 22 -2.92 9.15 -3.87
N VAL A 23 -2.31 7.97 -3.78
CA VAL A 23 -2.63 6.82 -4.63
C VAL A 23 -3.28 5.75 -3.77
N SER A 24 -4.42 5.24 -4.23
CA SER A 24 -5.18 4.20 -3.55
C SER A 24 -5.45 3.04 -4.49
N PHE A 25 -5.05 1.85 -4.06
CA PHE A 25 -5.31 0.58 -4.74
C PHE A 25 -6.49 -0.10 -4.07
N HIS A 26 -7.49 -0.46 -4.85
CA HIS A 26 -8.70 -1.12 -4.39
C HIS A 26 -8.86 -2.46 -5.06
N THR A 27 -9.16 -3.47 -4.26
CA THR A 27 -9.81 -4.72 -4.65
C THR A 27 -11.17 -4.79 -3.93
N PRO A 28 -12.02 -5.79 -4.21
CA PRO A 28 -13.29 -5.93 -3.49
C PRO A 28 -13.14 -6.09 -1.97
N THR A 29 -11.99 -6.59 -1.51
CA THR A 29 -11.75 -6.94 -0.10
C THR A 29 -10.67 -6.10 0.57
N LEU A 30 -9.87 -5.36 -0.20
CA LEU A 30 -8.71 -4.63 0.31
C LEU A 30 -8.62 -3.24 -0.33
N LYS A 31 -8.32 -2.26 0.51
CA LYS A 31 -7.88 -0.93 0.13
C LYS A 31 -6.50 -0.70 0.73
N VAL A 32 -5.56 -0.25 -0.09
CA VAL A 32 -4.24 0.21 0.35
C VAL A 32 -4.00 1.61 -0.19
N ARG A 33 -3.63 2.57 0.68
CA ARG A 33 -3.27 3.91 0.25
C ARG A 33 -2.12 4.50 1.05
N ALA A 34 -1.33 5.33 0.39
CA ALA A 34 -0.33 6.17 1.02
C ALA A 34 -0.55 7.63 0.62
N GLY A 35 -0.31 8.55 1.55
CA GLY A 35 -0.49 9.97 1.29
C GLY A 35 0.07 10.86 2.39
N LEU A 36 -0.24 12.15 2.29
CA LEU A 36 0.16 13.17 3.25
C LEU A 36 -1.08 13.85 3.85
N LEU A 37 -1.10 14.02 5.17
CA LEU A 37 -2.08 14.88 5.83
C LEU A 37 -1.66 16.35 5.72
N LEU A 38 -2.53 17.22 5.21
CA LEU A 38 -2.15 18.58 4.78
C LEU A 38 -2.08 19.60 5.91
N SER A 39 -3.02 19.55 6.86
CA SER A 39 -3.09 20.52 7.96
C SER A 39 -1.86 20.52 8.87
N ARG A 40 -1.16 19.38 8.94
CA ARG A 40 0.19 19.22 9.48
C ARG A 40 0.86 18.10 8.67
N PRO A 41 1.79 18.41 7.74
CA PRO A 41 2.43 17.45 6.85
C PRO A 41 2.87 16.18 7.59
N ARG A 42 2.12 15.10 7.41
CA ARG A 42 2.42 13.80 8.00
C ARG A 42 2.15 12.70 7.00
N PRO A 43 3.16 11.88 6.67
CA PRO A 43 2.94 10.72 5.85
C PRO A 43 2.09 9.71 6.62
N TYR A 44 1.23 9.03 5.88
CA TYR A 44 0.46 7.93 6.42
C TYR A 44 0.37 6.80 5.40
N LEU A 45 0.19 5.58 5.93
CA LEU A 45 -0.15 4.38 5.20
C LEU A 45 -1.43 3.81 5.82
N GLU A 46 -2.41 3.50 4.99
CA GLU A 46 -3.65 2.86 5.40
C GLU A 46 -3.83 1.55 4.64
N LEU A 47 -4.07 0.48 5.38
CA LEU A 47 -4.52 -0.81 4.86
C LEU A 47 -5.87 -1.10 5.50
N TYR A 48 -6.89 -1.20 4.67
CA TYR A 48 -8.26 -1.41 5.11
C TYR A 48 -8.86 -2.63 4.41
N SER A 49 -9.38 -3.55 5.20
CA SER A 49 -10.20 -4.67 4.75
C SER A 49 -11.46 -4.75 5.61
N HIS A 50 -12.32 -5.74 5.35
CA HIS A 50 -13.48 -6.00 6.22
C HIS A 50 -13.07 -6.43 7.64
N GLU A 51 -11.93 -7.10 7.77
CA GLU A 51 -11.47 -7.72 9.02
C GLU A 51 -10.50 -6.83 9.80
N ALA A 52 -9.79 -5.93 9.11
CA ALA A 52 -8.74 -5.11 9.71
C ALA A 52 -8.73 -3.69 9.14
N ASN A 53 -8.46 -2.73 10.02
CA ASN A 53 -8.14 -1.36 9.64
C ASN A 53 -6.83 -0.96 10.31
N VAL A 54 -5.77 -0.87 9.51
CA VAL A 54 -4.44 -0.51 9.96
C VAL A 54 -4.11 0.88 9.40
N HIS A 55 -3.88 1.82 10.31
CA HIS A 55 -3.46 3.18 9.97
C HIS A 55 -2.12 3.45 10.66
N ILE A 56 -1.09 3.68 9.85
CA ILE A 56 0.26 3.98 10.29
C ILE A 56 0.57 5.42 9.91
N SER A 57 1.08 6.20 10.84
CA SER A 57 1.55 7.57 10.59
C SER A 57 2.71 7.90 11.51
N THR A 58 3.54 8.88 11.13
CA THR A 58 4.65 9.33 11.98
C THR A 58 4.16 9.79 13.35
N THR A 59 4.92 9.47 14.38
CA THR A 59 4.50 9.69 15.77
C THR A 59 4.34 11.17 16.14
N GLY A 60 3.38 11.47 17.03
CA GLY A 60 3.40 12.69 17.87
C GLY A 60 3.03 14.03 17.24
N ALA A 61 2.50 14.07 16.01
CA ALA A 61 2.17 15.32 15.32
C ALA A 61 3.36 16.29 15.07
N GLY A 62 4.60 15.81 15.30
CA GLY A 62 5.85 16.55 15.11
C GLY A 62 6.56 16.22 13.79
N PRO A 63 7.78 16.75 13.58
CA PRO A 63 8.59 16.44 12.40
C PRO A 63 8.90 14.95 12.28
N VAL A 64 9.07 14.47 11.04
CA VAL A 64 9.51 13.10 10.76
C VAL A 64 10.90 12.88 11.38
N THR A 65 11.05 11.78 12.13
CA THR A 65 12.29 11.41 12.82
C THR A 65 12.95 10.19 12.17
N ASP A 66 14.20 9.90 12.57
CA ASP A 66 14.91 8.69 12.15
C ASP A 66 14.17 7.40 12.55
N ALA A 67 13.42 7.43 13.66
CA ALA A 67 12.60 6.31 14.08
C ALA A 67 11.46 6.05 13.09
N ASP A 68 10.77 7.11 12.65
CA ASP A 68 9.72 7.00 11.65
C ASP A 68 10.27 6.48 10.30
N LEU A 69 11.46 6.94 9.90
CA LEU A 69 12.14 6.46 8.69
C LEU A 69 12.50 4.98 8.78
N ASN A 70 13.00 4.53 9.93
CA ASN A 70 13.33 3.12 10.14
C ASN A 70 12.08 2.24 10.09
N THR A 71 11.00 2.63 10.77
CA THR A 71 9.72 1.91 10.70
C THR A 71 9.17 1.85 9.28
N ALA A 72 9.19 2.98 8.54
CA ALA A 72 8.73 3.00 7.15
C ALA A 72 9.55 2.04 6.26
N ARG A 73 10.86 1.96 6.49
CA ARG A 73 11.75 1.06 5.74
C ARG A 73 11.54 -0.40 6.10
N GLU A 74 11.27 -0.72 7.35
CA GLU A 74 10.90 -2.08 7.78
C GLU A 74 9.59 -2.54 7.12
N ILE A 75 8.58 -1.67 7.07
CA ILE A 75 7.31 -1.95 6.38
C ILE A 75 7.55 -2.22 4.89
N PHE A 76 8.35 -1.38 4.24
CA PHE A 76 8.69 -1.56 2.82
C PHE A 76 9.39 -2.91 2.58
N ASN A 77 10.39 -3.26 3.39
CA ASN A 77 11.11 -4.52 3.25
C ASN A 77 10.19 -5.73 3.49
N ALA A 78 9.28 -5.66 4.46
CA ALA A 78 8.29 -6.71 4.69
C ALA A 78 7.32 -6.88 3.51
N ALA A 79 6.83 -5.78 2.94
CA ALA A 79 5.96 -5.81 1.76
C ALA A 79 6.70 -6.35 0.51
N ALA A 80 7.96 -5.96 0.31
CA ALA A 80 8.79 -6.46 -0.78
C ALA A 80 9.04 -7.97 -0.66
N ARG A 81 9.29 -8.46 0.56
CA ARG A 81 9.43 -9.90 0.81
C ARG A 81 8.13 -10.64 0.52
N TYR A 82 6.99 -10.12 0.98
CA TYR A 82 5.69 -10.70 0.69
C TYR A 82 5.44 -10.79 -0.83
N LEU A 83 5.77 -9.75 -1.60
CA LEU A 83 5.68 -9.78 -3.06
C LEU A 83 6.54 -10.90 -3.66
N ALA A 84 7.81 -11.00 -3.26
CA ALA A 84 8.72 -12.01 -3.78
C ALA A 84 8.21 -13.44 -3.50
N GLU A 85 7.66 -13.67 -2.30
CA GLU A 85 7.05 -14.97 -1.94
C GLU A 85 5.81 -15.26 -2.79
N CYS A 86 4.95 -14.27 -3.07
CA CYS A 86 3.81 -14.41 -3.98
C CYS A 86 4.26 -14.74 -5.41
N GLU A 87 5.27 -14.04 -5.93
CA GLU A 87 5.81 -14.26 -7.27
C GLU A 87 6.39 -15.68 -7.40
N GLN A 88 7.16 -16.12 -6.41
CA GLN A 88 7.72 -17.47 -6.39
C GLN A 88 6.61 -18.53 -6.43
N LEU A 89 5.63 -18.45 -5.52
CA LEU A 89 4.53 -19.42 -5.46
C LEU A 89 3.69 -19.41 -6.75
N HIS A 90 3.54 -18.25 -7.39
CA HIS A 90 2.83 -18.14 -8.66
C HIS A 90 3.58 -18.86 -9.79
N THR A 91 4.89 -18.68 -9.89
CA THR A 91 5.73 -19.40 -10.87
C THR A 91 5.71 -20.91 -10.64
N GLU A 92 5.85 -21.36 -9.38
CA GLU A 92 5.78 -22.78 -9.03
C GLU A 92 4.45 -23.44 -9.42
N GLN A 93 3.33 -22.71 -9.29
CA GLN A 93 2.02 -23.21 -9.72
C GLN A 93 1.92 -23.30 -11.25
N ALA A 94 2.40 -22.28 -11.97
CA ALA A 94 2.39 -22.27 -13.43
C ALA A 94 3.21 -23.43 -14.03
N ASP A 95 4.35 -23.77 -13.41
CA ASP A 95 5.19 -24.89 -13.86
C ASP A 95 4.53 -26.25 -13.61
N LYS A 96 3.78 -26.40 -12.51
CA LYS A 96 3.01 -27.62 -12.23
C LYS A 96 1.89 -27.82 -13.26
N ASP A 97 1.14 -26.76 -13.57
CA ASP A 97 0.05 -26.81 -14.55
C ASP A 97 0.58 -27.08 -15.97
N ALA A 98 1.80 -26.64 -16.30
CA ALA A 98 2.45 -26.94 -17.57
C ALA A 98 2.97 -28.40 -17.68
N THR A 99 3.21 -29.06 -16.55
CA THR A 99 3.79 -30.42 -16.50
C THR A 99 2.73 -31.51 -16.29
N ASP A 100 1.47 -31.12 -15.99
CA ASP A 100 0.33 -32.04 -15.87
C ASP A 100 -0.60 -31.91 -17.10
N PRO A 101 -0.26 -32.55 -18.24
CA PRO A 101 -1.19 -32.61 -19.36
C PRO A 101 -2.33 -33.54 -18.93
N ALA A 102 -3.53 -32.97 -18.84
CA ALA A 102 -4.79 -33.69 -18.61
C ALA A 102 -4.78 -35.07 -19.28
N THR A 103 -4.90 -36.11 -18.47
CA THR A 103 -5.25 -37.47 -18.92
C THR A 103 -6.77 -37.63 -18.91
#